data_AF-A0A6J3M1G0-F1
#
_entry.id   AF-A0A6J3M1G0-F1
#
_cell.length_a   1.000
_cell.length_b   1.000
_cell.length_c   1.000
_cell.angle_alpha   90.00
_cell.angle_beta   90.00
_cell.angle_gamma   90.00
#
_symmetry.space_group_name_H-M   'P 1'
#
loop_
_entity.id
_entity.type
_entity.pdbx_description
1 polymer ?
#
loop_
_entity_poly.entity_id
_entity_poly.type
_entity_poly.pdbx_seq_one_letter_code
_entity_poly.pdbx_strand_id
1 'polypeptide(L)' 'LPTLHRTLEHAITLTIRLGFRYIWIDSVCINQEDSDDKQIQIAMMKDIYRGSLATLVALSADDANSGM' A
#
# COMPACT_ATOMS: atom_id res chain seq x y z
N LEU A 1 10.03 -12.01 -11.40
CA LEU A 1 9.51 -11.04 -10.42
C LEU A 1 9.53 -11.73 -9.07
N PRO A 2 10.07 -11.11 -8.01
CA PRO A 2 9.98 -11.66 -6.66
C PRO A 2 8.51 -11.95 -6.33
N THR A 3 8.26 -12.98 -5.53
CA THR A 3 6.91 -13.41 -5.16
C THR A 3 6.19 -12.24 -4.48
N LEU A 4 5.10 -11.75 -5.07
CA LEU A 4 4.30 -10.68 -4.47
C LEU A 4 3.65 -11.23 -3.19
N HIS A 5 3.86 -10.53 -2.09
CA HIS A 5 3.22 -10.85 -0.81
C HIS A 5 1.69 -10.91 -0.94
N ARG A 6 1.05 -11.93 -0.35
CA ARG A 6 -0.38 -12.21 -0.51
C ARG A 6 -1.27 -11.03 -0.11
N THR A 7 -0.88 -10.28 0.93
CA THR A 7 -1.60 -9.07 1.37
C THR A 7 -1.64 -8.01 0.26
N LEU A 8 -0.56 -7.85 -0.51
CA LEU A 8 -0.50 -6.92 -1.64
C LEU A 8 -1.39 -7.40 -2.80
N GLU A 9 -1.38 -8.69 -3.09
CA GLU A 9 -2.23 -9.28 -4.12
C GLU A 9 -3.73 -9.09 -3.78
N HIS A 10 -4.12 -9.35 -2.54
CA HIS A 10 -5.47 -9.11 -2.06
C HIS A 10 -5.84 -7.63 -2.12
N ALA A 11 -4.94 -6.72 -1.71
CA ALA A 11 -5.16 -5.28 -1.77
C ALA A 11 -5.45 -4.79 -3.19
N ILE A 12 -4.64 -5.21 -4.16
CA ILE A 12 -4.78 -4.86 -5.58
C ILE A 12 -6.09 -5.42 -6.12
N THR A 13 -6.36 -6.71 -5.86
CA THR A 13 -7.58 -7.37 -6.31
C THR A 13 -8.83 -6.69 -5.76
N LEU A 14 -8.84 -6.35 -4.47
CA LEU A 14 -9.96 -5.67 -3.83
C LEU A 14 -10.15 -4.27 -4.39
N THR A 15 -9.07 -3.51 -4.61
CA THR A 15 -9.12 -2.18 -5.24
C THR A 15 -9.80 -2.23 -6.60
N ILE A 16 -9.41 -3.17 -7.45
CA ILE A 16 -10.01 -3.37 -8.78
C ILE A 16 -11.49 -3.75 -8.64
N ARG A 17 -11.83 -4.68 -7.74
CA ARG A 17 -13.22 -5.13 -7.52
C ARG A 17 -14.12 -4.02 -6.99
N LEU A 18 -13.58 -3.07 -6.23
CA LEU A 18 -14.29 -1.88 -5.76
C LEU A 18 -14.43 -0.80 -6.85
N GLY A 19 -13.88 -1.01 -8.06
CA GLY A 19 -13.97 -0.08 -9.17
C GLY A 19 -12.93 1.05 -9.14
N PHE A 20 -11.92 0.95 -8.27
CA PHE A 20 -10.83 1.93 -8.21
C PHE A 20 -9.68 1.51 -9.12
N ARG A 21 -9.02 2.50 -9.73
CA ARG A 21 -7.88 2.30 -10.63
C ARG A 21 -6.53 2.33 -9.91
N TYR A 22 -6.45 3.01 -8.77
CA TYR A 22 -5.19 3.30 -8.10
C TYR A 22 -5.28 2.87 -6.63
N ILE A 23 -4.19 2.27 -6.17
CA ILE A 23 -3.89 2.02 -4.76
C ILE A 23 -2.50 2.56 -4.49
N TRP A 24 -2.33 3.18 -3.32
CA TRP A 24 -1.03 3.56 -2.81
C TRP A 24 -0.62 2.58 -1.71
N ILE A 25 0.61 2.07 -1.81
CA ILE A 25 1.20 1.13 -0.85
C ILE A 25 2.62 1.62 -0.59
N ASP A 26 2.94 2.01 0.64
CA ASP A 26 4.22 2.60 1.02
C ASP A 26 5.43 1.75 0.60
N SER A 27 5.36 0.43 0.78
CA SER A 27 6.43 -0.52 0.42
C SER A 27 6.66 -0.66 -1.09
N VAL A 28 5.74 -0.17 -1.94
CA VAL A 28 5.83 -0.26 -3.41
C VAL A 28 5.97 1.11 -4.06
N CYS A 29 5.25 2.11 -3.54
CA CYS A 29 5.17 3.44 -4.12
C CYS A 29 6.29 4.39 -3.67
N ILE A 30 6.97 4.08 -2.56
CA ILE A 30 8.13 4.84 -2.07
C ILE A 30 9.40 4.13 -2.52
N ASN A 31 10.35 4.87 -3.07
CA ASN A 31 11.68 4.34 -3.35
C ASN A 31 12.42 4.09 -2.03
N GLN A 32 12.50 2.83 -1.60
CA GLN A 32 13.08 2.48 -0.30
C GLN A 32 14.60 2.67 -0.24
N GLU A 33 15.27 2.72 -1.39
CA GLU A 33 16.72 2.86 -1.51
C GLU A 33 17.18 4.33 -1.51
N ASP A 34 16.27 5.27 -1.71
CA ASP A 34 16.55 6.71 -1.69
C ASP A 34 16.04 7.30 -0.36
N SER A 35 16.98 7.62 0.54
CA SER A 35 16.64 8.14 1.86
C SER A 35 15.94 9.48 1.82
N ASP A 36 16.28 10.33 0.85
CA ASP A 36 15.78 11.69 0.77
C ASP A 36 14.35 11.68 0.20
N ASP A 37 14.12 10.93 -0.88
CA ASP A 37 12.77 10.69 -1.41
C ASP A 37 11.88 10.02 -0.35
N LYS A 38 12.40 9.00 0.33
CA LYS A 38 11.66 8.32 1.39
C LYS A 38 11.21 9.27 2.50
N GLN A 39 12.07 10.19 2.95
CA GLN A 39 11.68 11.18 3.96
C GLN A 39 10.59 12.13 3.45
N ILE A 40 10.68 12.57 2.19
CA ILE A 40 9.66 13.42 1.57
C ILE A 40 8.31 12.68 1.50
N GLN A 41 8.31 11.44 1.02
CA GLN A 41 7.08 10.63 0.92
C GLN A 41 6.47 10.36 2.30
N ILE A 42 7.30 10.06 3.31
CA ILE A 42 6.84 9.86 4.70
C ILE A 42 6.18 11.12 5.25
N ALA A 43 6.77 12.30 5.00
CA ALA A 43 6.18 13.57 5.42
C ALA A 43 4.80 13.82 4.78
N MET A 44 4.59 13.31 3.56
CA MET A 44 3.32 13.42 2.82
C MET A 44 2.28 12.37 3.21
N MET A 45 2.62 11.32 3.96
CA MET A 45 1.71 10.21 4.28
C MET A 45 0.40 10.69 4.90
N LYS A 46 0.45 11.70 5.78
CA LYS A 46 -0.75 12.30 6.39
C LYS A 46 -1.73 12.80 5.33
N ASP A 47 -1.23 13.49 4.31
CA ASP A 47 -2.05 14.06 3.25
C ASP A 47 -2.54 12.97 2.27
N ILE A 48 -1.72 11.94 2.03
CA ILE A 48 -2.12 10.76 1.25
C ILE A 48 -3.27 10.02 1.93
N TYR A 49 -3.17 9.71 3.22
CA TYR A 49 -4.25 9.07 3.96
C TYR A 49 -5.51 9.94 3.99
N ARG A 50 -5.35 11.23 4.27
CA ARG A 50 -6.46 12.19 4.30
C ARG A 50 -7.14 12.35 2.93
N GLY A 51 -6.38 12.29 1.84
CA GLY A 51 -6.87 12.40 0.48
C GLY A 51 -7.40 11.09 -0.11
N SER A 52 -7.21 9.97 0.58
CA SER A 52 -7.68 8.66 0.11
C SER A 52 -9.22 8.58 0.13
N LEU A 53 -9.79 7.97 -0.91
CA LEU A 53 -11.23 7.67 -0.95
C LEU A 53 -11.60 6.58 0.07
N ALA A 54 -10.70 5.62 0.28
CA ALA A 54 -10.83 4.55 1.25
C ALA A 54 -9.42 4.06 1.64
N THR A 55 -9.29 3.52 2.85
CA THR A 55 -8.07 2.87 3.34
C THR A 55 -8.39 1.42 3.67
N LEU A 56 -7.63 0.48 3.09
CA LEU A 56 -7.76 -0.95 3.39
C LEU A 56 -6.90 -1.28 4.62
N VAL A 57 -7.49 -1.96 5.61
CA VAL A 57 -6.82 -2.35 6.85
C VAL A 57 -6.98 -3.86 7.04
N ALA A 58 -5.86 -4.58 7.07
CA ALA A 58 -5.84 -6.02 7.36
C ALA A 58 -5.83 -6.24 8.88
N LEU A 59 -6.99 -6.53 9.46
CA LEU A 59 -7.17 -6.61 10.92
C LEU A 59 -6.62 -7.90 11.56
N SER A 60 -6.33 -8.93 10.77
CA SER A 60 -5.91 -10.25 11.25
C SER A 60 -4.73 -10.83 10.47
N ALA A 61 -3.87 -9.97 9.94
CA ALA A 61 -2.65 -10.36 9.26
C ALA A 61 -1.46 -10.33 10.24
N ASP A 62 -0.75 -11.44 10.38
CA ASP A 62 0.48 -11.50 11.18
C ASP A 62 1.68 -10.91 10.42
N ASP A 63 1.64 -11.03 9.08
CA ASP A 63 2.65 -10.47 8.18
C ASP A 63 2.08 -10.20 6.78
N ALA A 64 2.91 -9.71 5.86
CA ALA A 64 2.52 -9.42 4.49
C ALA A 64 2.14 -10.68 3.66
N ASN A 65 2.47 -11.89 4.12
CA ASN A 65 2.13 -13.15 3.46
C ASN A 65 0.82 -13.76 3.97
N SER A 66 0.30 -13.26 5.08
CA SER A 66 -0.95 -13.73 5.70
C SER A 66 -2.17 -13.47 4.82
N GLY A 67 -2.15 -12.39 4.03
CA GLY A 67 -3.29 -11.93 3.24
C GLY A 67 -4.12 -10.89 3.97
N MET A 68 -5.15 -10.41 3.28
CA MET A 68 -6.23 -9.57 3.84
C MET A 68 -7.51 -10.37 4.00
#